data_AF-A0AA97H364-F1
#
_entry.id   AF-A0AA97H364-F1
#
_cell.length_a   1.000
_cell.length_b   1.000
_cell.length_c   1.000
_cell.angle_alpha   90.00
_cell.angle_beta   90.00
_cell.angle_gamma   90.00
#
_symmetry.space_group_name_H-M   'P 1'
#
loop_
_entity.id
_entity.type
_entity.pdbx_description
1 polymer ?
#
loop_
_entity_poly.entity_id
_entity_poly.type
_entity_poly.pdbx_seq_one_letter_code
_entity_poly.pdbx_strand_id
1 'polypeptide(L)'
;MEIFKKGSINFLYKILGGILGFAIQCFAAKILGASEFGKYSYFMGLVNTLGLIFTFGIAFYFPKIFQNKIDKITIMLYKSHFMGVNVSDFTNTERIIHFDSEIEPDINLFMKDVDVLITDYSGAYFDFKLTSKPIIPSPFDLEEYMSFSRKLYIEYESLEELKGEGWNEILMILKQKKFASVLNTKVKLNDYYDGNSSKRLLKSIKQRFFN
;
A
#
# COMPACT_ATOMS: atom_id res chain seq x y z
N MET A 1 -13.71 5.28 21.92
CA MET A 1 -15.12 4.85 21.87
C MET A 1 -15.90 5.53 20.73
N GLU A 2 -15.64 6.80 20.46
CA GLU A 2 -16.35 7.57 19.42
C GLU A 2 -15.98 7.18 17.97
N ILE A 3 -14.70 6.89 17.71
CA ILE A 3 -14.20 6.37 16.42
C ILE A 3 -14.86 5.02 16.09
N PHE A 4 -14.98 4.14 17.08
CA PHE A 4 -15.67 2.85 16.93
C PHE A 4 -17.13 3.06 16.52
N LYS A 5 -17.81 4.01 17.17
CA LYS A 5 -19.21 4.34 16.86
C LYS A 5 -19.36 4.88 15.43
N LYS A 6 -18.48 5.80 15.00
CA LYS A 6 -18.49 6.35 13.62
C LYS A 6 -18.17 5.27 12.57
N GLY A 7 -17.16 4.44 12.81
CA GLY A 7 -16.78 3.35 11.91
C GLY A 7 -17.87 2.29 11.77
N SER A 8 -18.49 1.87 12.88
CA SER A 8 -19.60 0.91 12.87
C SER A 8 -20.84 1.45 12.16
N ILE A 9 -21.16 2.74 12.33
CA ILE A 9 -22.28 3.38 11.64
C ILE A 9 -22.03 3.47 10.13
N ASN A 10 -20.85 3.91 9.71
CA ASN A 10 -20.49 4.01 8.28
C ASN A 10 -20.52 2.61 7.61
N PHE A 11 -20.05 1.59 8.30
CA PHE A 11 -20.15 0.20 7.83
C PHE A 11 -21.60 -0.28 7.70
N LEU A 12 -22.46 0.03 8.67
CA LEU A 12 -23.87 -0.31 8.59
C LEU A 12 -24.54 0.35 7.37
N TYR A 13 -24.23 1.63 7.10
CA TYR A 13 -24.71 2.33 5.90
C TYR A 13 -24.20 1.69 4.60
N LYS A 14 -22.93 1.27 4.53
CA LYS A 14 -22.38 0.58 3.34
C LYS A 14 -23.01 -0.79 3.13
N ILE A 15 -23.27 -1.56 4.20
CA ILE A 15 -24.02 -2.83 4.12
C ILE A 15 -25.43 -2.58 3.60
N LEU A 16 -26.17 -1.64 4.19
CA LEU A 16 -27.55 -1.34 3.81
C LEU A 16 -27.62 -0.84 2.35
N GLY A 17 -26.70 0.04 1.95
CA GLY A 17 -26.58 0.51 0.57
C GLY A 17 -26.24 -0.61 -0.41
N GLY A 18 -25.35 -1.53 -0.04
CA GLY A 18 -25.02 -2.72 -0.84
C GLY A 18 -26.21 -3.64 -1.02
N ILE A 19 -26.95 -3.95 0.06
CA ILE A 19 -28.17 -4.78 0.02
C ILE A 19 -29.24 -4.12 -0.86
N LEU A 20 -29.45 -2.81 -0.71
CA LEU A 20 -30.45 -2.07 -1.49
C LEU A 20 -30.09 -2.02 -2.98
N GLY A 21 -28.83 -1.69 -3.31
CA GLY A 21 -28.34 -1.69 -4.69
C GLY A 21 -28.48 -3.07 -5.34
N PHE A 22 -28.21 -4.12 -4.58
CA PHE A 22 -28.39 -5.50 -5.01
C PHE A 22 -29.86 -5.85 -5.32
N ALA A 23 -30.78 -5.48 -4.42
CA ALA A 23 -32.21 -5.69 -4.63
C ALA A 23 -32.74 -4.99 -5.89
N ILE A 24 -32.29 -3.76 -6.15
CA ILE A 24 -32.63 -2.99 -7.36
C ILE A 24 -32.12 -3.70 -8.62
N GLN A 25 -30.88 -4.21 -8.61
CA GLN A 25 -30.32 -4.97 -9.73
C GLN A 25 -31.10 -6.25 -10.01
N CYS A 26 -31.50 -7.01 -8.98
CA CYS A 26 -32.31 -8.21 -9.14
C CYS A 26 -33.68 -7.90 -9.77
N PHE A 27 -34.33 -6.81 -9.34
CA PHE A 27 -35.61 -6.38 -9.90
C PHE A 27 -35.47 -5.97 -11.37
N ALA A 28 -34.46 -5.17 -11.71
CA ALA A 28 -34.20 -4.74 -13.08
C ALA A 28 -33.86 -5.92 -14.02
N ALA A 29 -33.00 -6.85 -13.59
CA ALA A 29 -32.64 -8.03 -14.38
C ALA A 29 -33.85 -8.93 -14.68
N LYS A 30 -34.81 -9.02 -13.75
CA LYS A 30 -36.06 -9.77 -13.92
C LYS A 30 -36.99 -9.10 -14.93
N ILE A 31 -37.12 -7.77 -14.90
CA ILE A 31 -37.94 -7.00 -15.86
C ILE A 31 -37.37 -7.09 -17.28
N LEU A 32 -36.04 -7.03 -17.41
CA LEU A 32 -35.36 -6.97 -18.70
C LEU A 32 -35.08 -8.35 -19.34
N GLY A 33 -35.51 -9.45 -18.70
CA GLY A 33 -35.26 -10.81 -19.20
C GLY A 33 -33.79 -11.24 -19.15
N ALA A 34 -32.95 -10.54 -18.38
CA ALA A 34 -31.51 -10.75 -18.29
C ALA A 34 -31.13 -11.64 -17.09
N SER A 35 -31.88 -12.73 -16.86
CA SER A 35 -31.71 -13.59 -15.68
C SER A 35 -30.31 -14.21 -15.57
N GLU A 36 -29.65 -14.52 -16.70
CA GLU A 36 -28.25 -14.97 -16.73
C GLU A 36 -27.26 -13.87 -16.33
N PHE A 37 -27.51 -12.61 -16.71
CA PHE A 37 -26.75 -11.45 -16.20
C PHE A 37 -26.96 -11.27 -14.68
N GLY A 38 -28.16 -11.59 -14.19
CA GLY A 38 -28.49 -11.63 -12.76
C GLY A 38 -27.62 -12.62 -11.97
N LYS A 39 -27.23 -13.76 -12.54
CA LYS A 39 -26.35 -14.74 -11.87
C LYS A 39 -24.90 -14.23 -11.71
N TYR A 40 -24.36 -13.61 -12.75
CA TYR A 40 -23.03 -12.98 -12.67
C TYR A 40 -23.04 -11.79 -11.71
N SER A 41 -24.08 -10.97 -11.72
CA SER A 41 -24.26 -9.90 -10.72
C SER A 41 -24.42 -10.44 -9.29
N TYR A 42 -25.10 -11.58 -9.11
CA TYR A 42 -25.22 -12.27 -7.82
C TYR A 42 -23.85 -12.71 -7.28
N PHE A 43 -23.05 -13.36 -8.13
CA PHE A 43 -21.71 -13.78 -7.78
C PHE A 43 -20.81 -12.59 -7.43
N MET A 44 -20.80 -11.55 -8.26
CA MET A 44 -20.02 -10.33 -8.00
C MET A 44 -20.50 -9.58 -6.74
N GLY A 45 -21.80 -9.56 -6.46
CA GLY A 45 -22.37 -8.98 -5.24
C GLY A 45 -21.94 -9.73 -3.97
N LEU A 46 -21.91 -11.06 -4.03
CA LEU A 46 -21.40 -11.90 -2.94
C LEU A 46 -19.90 -11.65 -2.70
N VAL A 47 -19.10 -11.64 -3.77
CA VAL A 47 -17.65 -11.37 -3.72
C VAL A 47 -17.39 -9.98 -3.12
N ASN A 48 -18.13 -8.95 -3.55
CA ASN A 48 -18.00 -7.60 -3.02
C ASN A 48 -18.42 -7.51 -1.54
N THR A 49 -19.44 -8.26 -1.11
CA THR A 49 -19.88 -8.28 0.29
C THR A 49 -18.82 -8.95 1.17
N LEU A 50 -18.27 -10.08 0.73
CA LEU A 50 -17.14 -10.75 1.40
C LEU A 50 -15.91 -9.85 1.46
N GLY A 51 -15.61 -9.16 0.35
CA GLY A 51 -14.57 -8.13 0.27
C GLY A 51 -14.79 -7.02 1.30
N LEU A 52 -16.00 -6.46 1.39
CA LEU A 52 -16.33 -5.42 2.36
C LEU A 52 -16.18 -5.89 3.81
N ILE A 53 -16.63 -7.10 4.14
CA ILE A 53 -16.47 -7.70 5.48
C ILE A 53 -14.98 -7.89 5.80
N PHE A 54 -14.20 -8.37 4.83
CA PHE A 54 -12.76 -8.54 4.97
C PHE A 54 -12.03 -7.21 5.17
N THR A 55 -12.32 -6.22 4.33
CA THR A 55 -11.80 -4.85 4.45
C THR A 55 -12.17 -4.23 5.80
N PHE A 56 -13.38 -4.48 6.30
CA PHE A 56 -13.79 -4.04 7.64
C PHE A 56 -13.02 -4.76 8.74
N GLY A 57 -12.82 -6.07 8.63
CA GLY A 57 -11.97 -6.83 9.55
C GLY A 57 -10.55 -6.26 9.63
N ILE A 58 -9.92 -6.00 8.48
CA ILE A 58 -8.61 -5.33 8.40
C ILE A 58 -8.68 -3.96 9.06
N ALA A 59 -9.67 -3.16 8.70
CA ALA A 59 -9.75 -1.78 9.16
C ALA A 59 -9.89 -1.64 10.68
N PHE A 60 -10.47 -2.62 11.35
CA PHE A 60 -10.59 -2.63 12.81
C PHE A 60 -9.42 -3.35 13.49
N TYR A 61 -8.99 -4.47 12.93
CA TYR A 61 -8.04 -5.35 13.59
C TYR A 61 -6.60 -4.89 13.37
N PHE A 62 -6.27 -4.41 12.17
CA PHE A 62 -4.91 -3.95 11.85
C PHE A 62 -4.48 -2.75 12.71
N PRO A 63 -5.26 -1.66 12.84
CA PRO A 63 -4.89 -0.56 13.72
C PRO A 63 -4.67 -1.00 15.16
N LYS A 64 -5.52 -1.90 15.67
CA LYS A 64 -5.40 -2.39 17.04
C LYS A 64 -4.13 -3.22 17.24
N ILE A 65 -3.79 -4.12 16.32
CA ILE A 65 -2.55 -4.91 16.43
C ILE A 65 -1.34 -3.99 16.36
N PHE A 66 -1.28 -3.12 15.35
CA PHE A 66 -0.15 -2.21 15.15
C PHE A 66 0.07 -1.35 16.39
N GLN A 67 -0.99 -0.70 16.86
CA GLN A 67 -0.96 0.20 18.00
C GLN A 67 -0.59 -0.48 19.33
N ASN A 68 -0.94 -1.76 19.50
CA ASN A 68 -0.62 -2.51 20.72
C ASN A 68 0.78 -3.15 20.69
N LYS A 69 1.28 -3.53 19.51
CA LYS A 69 2.56 -4.24 19.37
C LYS A 69 3.74 -3.30 19.15
N ILE A 70 3.51 -2.10 18.62
CA ILE A 70 4.52 -1.08 18.33
C ILE A 70 4.48 0.03 19.38
N ASP A 71 5.63 0.64 19.64
CA ASP A 71 5.75 1.76 20.58
C ASP A 71 4.81 2.94 20.22
N LYS A 72 4.55 3.78 21.22
CA LYS A 72 3.56 4.86 21.12
C LYS A 72 4.01 6.05 20.27
N ILE A 73 5.30 6.13 19.91
CA ILE A 73 5.84 7.26 19.15
C ILE A 73 5.92 6.98 17.64
N THR A 74 5.83 5.70 17.24
CA THR A 74 5.83 5.31 15.83
C THR A 74 4.49 5.66 15.18
N ILE A 75 4.58 6.33 14.03
CA ILE A 75 3.47 6.67 13.14
C ILE A 75 3.67 5.90 11.83
N MET A 76 2.62 5.21 11.36
CA MET A 76 2.60 4.57 10.06
C MET A 76 1.99 5.51 9.02
N LEU A 77 2.73 5.80 7.97
CA LEU A 77 2.22 6.48 6.78
C LEU A 77 1.86 5.42 5.74
N TYR A 78 0.59 5.34 5.37
CA TYR A 78 0.12 4.41 4.35
C TYR A 78 -0.14 5.16 3.05
N LYS A 79 0.74 4.92 2.05
CA LYS A 79 0.59 5.45 0.69
C LYS A 79 -0.07 4.40 -0.20
N SER A 80 -1.35 4.60 -0.53
CA SER A 80 -2.05 3.75 -1.49
C SER A 80 -1.73 4.15 -2.94
N HIS A 81 -1.91 3.20 -3.86
CA HIS A 81 -1.91 3.48 -5.29
C HIS A 81 -3.21 4.20 -5.70
N PHE A 82 -3.14 5.10 -6.68
CA PHE A 82 -4.25 5.96 -7.13
C PHE A 82 -5.53 5.21 -7.53
N MET A 83 -5.40 3.96 -7.96
CA MET A 83 -6.52 3.09 -8.38
C MET A 83 -6.94 2.07 -7.33
N GLY A 84 -6.38 2.12 -6.12
CA GLY A 84 -6.73 1.20 -5.03
C GLY A 84 -8.09 1.50 -4.42
N VAL A 85 -8.72 0.49 -3.84
CA VAL A 85 -9.92 0.68 -3.00
C VAL A 85 -9.56 1.65 -1.88
N ASN A 86 -10.33 2.73 -1.73
CA ASN A 86 -10.08 3.75 -0.72
C ASN A 86 -10.48 3.19 0.67
N VAL A 87 -9.58 2.42 1.29
CA VAL A 87 -9.74 1.88 2.66
C VAL A 87 -9.46 2.95 3.73
N SER A 88 -9.05 4.15 3.28
CA SER A 88 -8.63 5.30 4.09
C SER A 88 -9.65 5.73 5.12
N ASP A 89 -10.93 5.75 4.74
CA ASP A 89 -12.05 6.13 5.62
C ASP A 89 -12.12 5.30 6.91
N PHE A 90 -11.58 4.07 6.92
CA PHE A 90 -11.78 3.12 8.02
C PHE A 90 -10.53 2.82 8.85
N THR A 91 -9.35 3.16 8.34
CA THR A 91 -8.07 2.80 8.98
C THR A 91 -7.32 4.01 9.53
N ASN A 92 -7.77 5.23 9.24
CA ASN A 92 -7.11 6.44 9.71
C ASN A 92 -7.22 6.56 11.24
N THR A 93 -6.09 6.73 11.90
CA THR A 93 -5.97 6.93 13.36
C THR A 93 -4.85 7.91 13.64
N GLU A 94 -4.67 8.35 14.90
CA GLU A 94 -3.56 9.23 15.29
C GLU A 94 -2.16 8.67 14.94
N ARG A 95 -2.03 7.34 14.78
CA ARG A 95 -0.77 6.66 14.47
C ARG A 95 -0.75 5.88 13.16
N ILE A 96 -1.83 5.94 12.38
CA ILE A 96 -1.91 5.35 11.05
C ILE A 96 -2.56 6.40 10.17
N ILE A 97 -1.74 7.06 9.37
CA ILE A 97 -2.15 8.19 8.54
C ILE A 97 -2.18 7.72 7.10
N HIS A 98 -3.34 7.88 6.46
CA HIS A 98 -3.45 7.72 5.01
C HIS A 98 -2.81 8.92 4.34
N PHE A 99 -1.79 8.64 3.55
CA PHE A 99 -1.02 9.64 2.85
C PHE A 99 -1.29 9.44 1.38
N ASP A 100 -2.37 10.01 0.85
CA ASP A 100 -2.78 9.83 -0.54
C ASP A 100 -2.10 10.86 -1.47
N SER A 101 -2.35 10.72 -2.77
CA SER A 101 -1.81 11.64 -3.77
C SER A 101 -2.44 13.04 -3.73
N GLU A 102 -3.55 13.24 -3.01
CA GLU A 102 -4.16 14.55 -2.81
C GLU A 102 -3.44 15.35 -1.73
N ILE A 103 -2.92 14.67 -0.71
CA ILE A 103 -2.07 15.25 0.35
C ILE A 103 -0.67 15.59 -0.19
N GLU A 104 -0.02 14.63 -0.85
CA GLU A 104 1.31 14.83 -1.44
C GLU A 104 1.47 13.94 -2.68
N PRO A 105 1.49 14.54 -3.89
CA PRO A 105 1.64 13.79 -5.12
C PRO A 105 3.04 13.20 -5.30
N ASP A 106 4.09 13.81 -4.73
CA ASP A 106 5.47 13.35 -4.88
C ASP A 106 6.02 12.76 -3.56
N ILE A 107 6.03 11.43 -3.51
CA ILE A 107 6.54 10.69 -2.35
C ILE A 107 8.00 11.02 -2.03
N ASN A 108 8.81 11.37 -3.04
CA ASN A 108 10.24 11.62 -2.85
C ASN A 108 10.50 12.84 -1.96
N LEU A 109 9.58 13.81 -1.92
CA LEU A 109 9.72 15.02 -1.08
C LEU A 109 9.69 14.70 0.42
N PHE A 110 8.98 13.64 0.81
CA PHE A 110 8.84 13.25 2.21
C PHE A 110 9.65 12.01 2.60
N MET A 111 10.16 11.23 1.64
CA MET A 111 11.00 10.05 1.93
C MET A 111 12.16 10.35 2.89
N LYS A 112 12.75 11.55 2.80
CA LYS A 112 13.83 12.00 3.69
C LYS A 112 13.42 12.05 5.17
N ASP A 113 12.14 12.21 5.47
CA ASP A 113 11.60 12.35 6.82
C ASP A 113 11.07 11.00 7.38
N VAL A 114 11.01 9.96 6.56
CA VAL A 114 10.59 8.61 6.97
C VAL A 114 11.76 7.84 7.55
N ASP A 115 11.57 7.16 8.69
CA ASP A 115 12.62 6.40 9.37
C ASP A 115 12.84 5.00 8.81
N VAL A 116 11.78 4.32 8.36
CA VAL A 116 11.81 2.96 7.83
C VAL A 116 10.79 2.83 6.70
N LEU A 117 11.19 2.26 5.57
CA LEU A 117 10.26 1.92 4.49
C LEU A 117 9.85 0.46 4.57
N ILE A 118 8.55 0.19 4.47
CA ILE A 118 7.99 -1.14 4.24
C ILE A 118 7.45 -1.13 2.81
N THR A 119 7.93 -2.03 1.96
CA THR A 119 7.55 -2.05 0.55
C THR A 119 7.56 -3.47 0.01
N ASP A 120 6.66 -3.74 -0.92
CA ASP A 120 6.63 -4.92 -1.77
C ASP A 120 7.42 -4.62 -3.06
N TYR A 121 6.81 -4.77 -4.22
CA TYR A 121 7.40 -4.64 -5.55
C TYR A 121 7.48 -3.20 -6.09
N SER A 122 7.35 -2.18 -5.22
CA SER A 122 7.37 -0.77 -5.62
C SER A 122 8.76 -0.26 -6.01
N GLY A 123 8.79 0.60 -7.04
CA GLY A 123 9.99 1.36 -7.43
C GLY A 123 10.51 2.30 -6.33
N ALA A 124 9.68 2.65 -5.34
CA ALA A 124 10.06 3.44 -4.17
C ALA A 124 11.24 2.82 -3.40
N TYR A 125 11.45 1.51 -3.51
CA TYR A 125 12.64 0.82 -2.99
C TYR A 125 13.96 1.49 -3.43
N PHE A 126 14.07 1.80 -4.73
CA PHE A 126 15.30 2.33 -5.33
C PHE A 126 15.58 3.77 -4.89
N ASP A 127 14.53 4.59 -4.83
CA ASP A 127 14.62 5.98 -4.40
C ASP A 127 14.93 6.07 -2.91
N PHE A 128 14.25 5.28 -2.09
CA PHE A 128 14.46 5.28 -0.64
C PHE A 128 15.84 4.76 -0.25
N LYS A 129 16.44 3.86 -1.04
CA LYS A 129 17.82 3.42 -0.84
C LYS A 129 18.83 4.57 -0.84
N LEU A 130 18.56 5.68 -1.50
CA LEU A 130 19.41 6.88 -1.47
C LEU A 130 19.51 7.50 -0.07
N THR A 131 18.52 7.29 0.80
CA THR A 131 18.52 7.82 2.17
C THR A 131 19.43 7.04 3.11
N SER A 132 19.90 5.85 2.71
CA SER A 132 20.62 4.89 3.55
C SER A 132 19.85 4.49 4.84
N LYS A 133 18.53 4.64 4.84
CA LYS A 133 17.66 4.21 5.94
C LYS A 133 17.15 2.78 5.73
N PRO A 134 16.68 2.10 6.79
CA PRO A 134 16.22 0.73 6.70
C PRO A 134 15.01 0.54 5.77
N ILE A 135 15.02 -0.59 5.05
CA ILE A 135 13.91 -1.05 4.23
C ILE A 135 13.53 -2.47 4.68
N ILE A 136 12.24 -2.75 4.75
CA ILE A 136 11.67 -4.08 5.00
C ILE A 136 10.93 -4.52 3.73
N PRO A 137 11.56 -5.31 2.85
CA PRO A 137 10.89 -5.91 1.71
C PRO A 137 9.78 -6.86 2.20
N SER A 138 8.59 -6.76 1.61
CA SER A 138 7.38 -7.45 2.10
C SER A 138 6.66 -8.22 0.99
N PRO A 139 7.27 -9.30 0.47
CA PRO A 139 6.78 -10.01 -0.71
C PRO A 139 5.70 -11.05 -0.37
N PHE A 140 4.56 -10.61 0.16
CA PHE A 140 3.51 -11.51 0.66
C PHE A 140 2.98 -12.51 -0.37
N ASP A 141 3.01 -12.15 -1.65
CA ASP A 141 2.42 -12.86 -2.78
C ASP A 141 3.42 -13.01 -3.94
N LEU A 142 4.72 -13.22 -3.63
CA LEU A 142 5.80 -13.22 -4.63
C LEU A 142 5.56 -14.17 -5.81
N GLU A 143 5.17 -15.40 -5.51
CA GLU A 143 4.91 -16.43 -6.53
C GLU A 143 3.75 -16.02 -7.45
N GLU A 144 2.66 -15.51 -6.87
CA GLU A 144 1.49 -15.03 -7.60
C GLU A 144 1.84 -13.81 -8.46
N TYR A 145 2.51 -12.81 -7.86
CA TYR A 145 2.98 -11.62 -8.55
C TYR A 145 3.87 -11.98 -9.75
N MET A 146 4.83 -12.89 -9.58
CA MET A 146 5.72 -13.33 -10.65
C MET A 146 5.02 -14.11 -11.78
N SER A 147 3.89 -14.77 -11.49
CA SER A 147 3.14 -15.55 -12.48
C SER A 147 2.35 -14.67 -13.46
N PHE A 148 1.92 -13.48 -13.04
CA PHE A 148 1.08 -12.58 -13.85
C PHE A 148 1.77 -11.26 -14.23
N SER A 149 2.87 -10.89 -13.57
CA SER A 149 3.56 -9.61 -13.73
C SER A 149 4.87 -9.71 -14.54
N ARG A 150 5.52 -8.56 -14.70
CA ARG A 150 6.84 -8.43 -15.33
C ARG A 150 7.92 -9.04 -14.43
N LYS A 151 9.06 -9.37 -15.04
CA LYS A 151 10.28 -9.73 -14.29
C LYS A 151 10.64 -8.63 -13.28
N LEU A 152 11.07 -9.05 -12.09
CA LEU A 152 11.57 -8.14 -11.07
C LEU A 152 12.85 -7.45 -11.52
N TYR A 153 13.04 -6.22 -11.05
CA TYR A 153 14.28 -5.48 -11.24
C TYR A 153 15.46 -6.09 -10.46
N ILE A 154 15.17 -6.68 -9.31
CA ILE A 154 16.12 -7.39 -8.44
C ILE A 154 15.45 -8.66 -7.93
N GLU A 155 16.19 -9.78 -7.94
CA GLU A 155 15.74 -11.03 -7.32
C GLU A 155 15.66 -10.86 -5.81
N TYR A 156 14.52 -11.17 -5.21
CA TYR A 156 14.32 -10.96 -3.77
C TYR A 156 15.32 -11.75 -2.94
N GLU A 157 15.66 -12.95 -3.37
CA GLU A 157 16.65 -13.85 -2.77
C GLU A 157 18.03 -13.19 -2.65
N SER A 158 18.36 -12.26 -3.56
CA SER A 158 19.61 -11.51 -3.55
C SER A 158 19.63 -10.32 -2.59
N LEU A 159 18.46 -9.92 -2.05
CA LEU A 159 18.36 -8.82 -1.09
C LEU A 159 18.92 -9.23 0.27
N GLU A 160 19.86 -8.43 0.79
CA GLU A 160 20.46 -8.62 2.11
C GLU A 160 19.52 -8.17 3.24
N GLU A 161 18.51 -7.34 2.92
CA GLU A 161 17.47 -6.87 3.84
C GLU A 161 16.67 -8.02 4.44
N LEU A 162 16.29 -7.85 5.71
CA LEU A 162 15.34 -8.74 6.36
C LEU A 162 13.96 -8.55 5.73
N LYS A 163 13.48 -9.62 5.10
CA LYS A 163 12.16 -9.70 4.48
C LYS A 163 11.12 -9.98 5.56
N GLY A 164 9.95 -9.36 5.43
CA GLY A 164 8.78 -9.72 6.22
C GLY A 164 7.78 -10.44 5.32
N GLU A 165 7.64 -11.75 5.47
CA GLU A 165 6.71 -12.55 4.64
C GLU A 165 5.25 -12.43 5.12
N GLY A 166 5.04 -11.72 6.23
CA GLY A 166 3.72 -11.34 6.70
C GLY A 166 3.76 -10.28 7.80
N TRP A 167 2.59 -9.73 8.13
CA TRP A 167 2.47 -8.66 9.13
C TRP A 167 3.03 -9.02 10.50
N ASN A 168 2.94 -10.28 10.93
CA ASN A 168 3.51 -10.69 12.22
C ASN A 168 5.04 -10.56 12.24
N GLU A 169 5.71 -10.91 11.14
CA GLU A 169 7.16 -10.79 11.00
C GLU A 169 7.59 -9.34 10.88
N ILE A 170 6.89 -8.55 10.06
CA ILE A 170 7.13 -7.10 9.94
C ILE A 170 7.05 -6.44 11.31
N LEU A 171 5.98 -6.70 12.07
CA LEU A 171 5.80 -6.15 13.40
C LEU A 171 6.89 -6.61 14.37
N MET A 172 7.38 -7.85 14.24
CA MET A 172 8.51 -8.35 15.03
C MET A 172 9.81 -7.62 14.66
N ILE A 173 10.09 -7.47 13.36
CA ILE A 173 11.27 -6.76 12.83
C ILE A 173 11.27 -5.31 13.33
N LEU A 174 10.13 -4.62 13.23
CA LEU A 174 9.93 -3.26 13.72
C LEU A 174 10.17 -3.16 15.22
N LYS A 175 9.47 -3.98 16.01
CA LYS A 175 9.55 -3.96 17.48
C LYS A 175 10.96 -4.23 17.99
N GLN A 176 11.68 -5.14 17.36
CA GLN A 176 13.04 -5.52 17.76
C GLN A 176 14.13 -4.67 17.09
N LYS A 177 13.75 -3.77 16.17
CA LYS A 177 14.67 -2.96 15.35
C LYS A 177 15.76 -3.80 14.67
N LYS A 178 15.40 -5.03 14.26
CA LYS A 178 16.34 -6.00 13.66
C LYS A 178 16.96 -5.54 12.34
N PHE A 179 16.37 -4.53 11.71
CA PHE A 179 16.86 -3.91 10.49
C PHE A 179 18.15 -3.08 10.68
N ALA A 180 18.54 -2.75 11.93
CA ALA A 180 19.73 -1.95 12.20
C ALA A 180 21.05 -2.63 11.76
N SER A 181 21.09 -3.96 11.69
CA SER A 181 22.27 -4.71 11.26
C SER A 181 22.53 -4.67 9.76
N VAL A 182 21.56 -4.22 8.95
CA VAL A 182 21.60 -4.28 7.47
C VAL A 182 21.73 -2.88 6.85
N LEU A 183 22.00 -1.85 7.66
CA LEU A 183 22.02 -0.45 7.22
C LEU A 183 23.13 -0.11 6.19
N ASN A 184 24.17 -0.94 6.06
CA ASN A 184 25.36 -0.63 5.27
C ASN A 184 25.46 -1.39 3.94
N THR A 185 24.39 -2.03 3.48
CA THR A 185 24.38 -2.78 2.23
C THR A 185 24.23 -1.82 1.05
N LYS A 186 25.36 -1.29 0.61
CA LYS A 186 25.44 -0.46 -0.60
C LYS A 186 25.30 -1.35 -1.82
N VAL A 187 24.08 -1.71 -2.18
CA VAL A 187 23.81 -2.17 -3.54
C VAL A 187 24.00 -0.95 -4.44
N LYS A 188 24.93 -1.03 -5.39
CA LYS A 188 25.19 0.05 -6.36
C LYS A 188 24.02 0.10 -7.36
N LEU A 189 22.91 0.69 -6.94
CA LEU A 189 21.69 0.81 -7.73
C LEU A 189 21.65 2.08 -8.58
N ASN A 190 22.42 3.09 -8.20
CA ASN A 190 22.42 4.41 -8.83
C ASN A 190 23.84 4.78 -9.27
N ASP A 191 24.04 4.93 -10.58
CA ASP A 191 25.31 5.43 -11.14
C ASP A 191 25.54 6.91 -10.82
N TYR A 192 24.45 7.66 -10.59
CA TYR A 192 24.44 9.10 -10.43
C TYR A 192 23.56 9.55 -9.25
N TYR A 193 24.15 9.67 -8.05
CA TYR A 193 23.45 10.07 -6.81
C TYR A 193 23.90 11.43 -6.24
N ASP A 194 24.68 12.20 -7.01
CA ASP A 194 25.27 13.50 -6.60
C ASP A 194 24.29 14.70 -6.64
N GLY A 195 23.00 14.44 -6.86
CA GLY A 195 21.96 15.48 -6.99
C GLY A 195 22.03 16.31 -8.27
N ASN A 196 22.93 16.01 -9.22
CA ASN A 196 23.13 16.82 -10.43
C ASN A 196 22.40 16.29 -11.68
N SER A 197 21.45 15.35 -11.53
CA SER A 197 20.79 14.71 -12.67
C SER A 197 20.05 15.70 -13.58
N SER A 198 19.28 16.64 -13.01
CA SER A 198 18.59 17.69 -13.78
C SER A 198 19.58 18.63 -14.48
N LYS A 199 20.71 18.96 -13.85
CA LYS A 199 21.78 19.77 -14.44
C LYS A 199 22.44 19.06 -15.62
N ARG A 200 22.71 17.76 -15.50
CA ARG A 200 23.22 16.93 -16.60
C ARG A 200 22.25 16.86 -17.76
N LEU A 201 20.96 16.63 -17.49
CA LEU A 201 19.92 16.61 -18.53
C LEU A 201 19.85 17.94 -19.28
N LEU A 202 19.81 19.06 -18.55
CA LEU A 202 19.78 20.40 -19.16
C LEU A 202 21.02 20.65 -20.04
N LYS A 203 22.21 20.23 -19.57
CA LYS A 203 23.45 20.34 -20.35
C LYS A 203 23.35 19.54 -21.64
N SER A 204 22.87 18.30 -21.59
CA SER A 204 22.70 17.44 -22.77
C SER A 204 21.71 18.00 -23.78
N ILE A 205 20.59 18.58 -23.33
CA ILE A 205 19.61 19.23 -24.20
C ILE A 205 20.24 20.45 -24.88
N LYS A 206 20.93 21.32 -24.12
CA LYS A 206 21.62 22.49 -24.67
C LYS A 206 22.64 22.11 -25.74
N GLN A 207 23.47 21.11 -25.46
CA GLN A 207 24.48 20.63 -26.41
C GLN A 207 23.90 20.03 -27.69
N ARG A 208 22.72 19.43 -27.63
CA ARG A 208 22.11 18.76 -28.80
C ARG A 208 21.34 19.70 -29.71
N PHE A 209 20.76 20.77 -29.18
CA PHE A 209 19.80 21.60 -29.91
C PHE A 209 20.17 23.09 -30.01
N PHE A 210 21.15 23.56 -29.22
CA PHE A 210 21.51 24.99 -29.14
C PHE A 210 23.00 25.28 -29.34
N ASN A 211 23.81 24.23 -29.57
CA ASN A 211 25.18 24.32 -30.08
C ASN A 211 25.22 23.71 -31.48
#